data_AF-X1D2A9-F1
#
_entry.id   AF-X1D2A9-F1
#
_cell.length_a   1.000
_cell.length_b   1.000
_cell.length_c   1.000
_cell.angle_alpha   90.00
_cell.angle_beta   90.00
_cell.angle_gamma   90.00
#
_symmetry.space_group_name_H-M   'P 1'
#
loop_
_entity.id
_entity.type
_entity.pdbx_description
1 polymer ?
#
loop_
_entity_poly.entity_id
_entity_poly.type
_entity_poly.pdbx_seq_one_letter_code
_entity_poly.pdbx_strand_id
1 'polypeptide(L)' 'MNDSYFNQLEKIKILSRLKRIEGQIKGIQGMIIEERPCSDIMVQMAAAKSALNQVISK' A
#
# COMPACT_ATOMS: atom_id res chain seq x y z
N MET A 1 -10.03 -11.03 26.80
CA MET A 1 -9.60 -11.23 25.39
C MET A 1 -10.64 -10.52 24.52
N ASN A 2 -10.33 -9.32 24.03
CA ASN A 2 -11.23 -8.56 23.16
C ASN A 2 -10.78 -8.76 21.71
N ASP A 3 -11.26 -9.83 21.07
CA ASP A 3 -11.15 -9.95 19.62
C ASP A 3 -12.18 -9.01 18.97
N SER A 4 -11.76 -7.76 18.80
CA SER A 4 -12.53 -6.75 18.08
C SER A 4 -12.39 -7.01 16.58
N TYR A 5 -13.33 -7.75 16.02
CA TYR A 5 -13.49 -7.83 14.58
C TYR A 5 -13.83 -6.43 14.03
N PHE A 6 -13.15 -6.03 12.95
CA PHE A 6 -13.48 -4.79 12.22
C PHE A 6 -14.97 -4.75 11.85
N ASN A 7 -15.62 -3.60 12.06
CA ASN A 7 -16.98 -3.43 11.55
C ASN A 7 -16.97 -3.36 10.01
N GLN A 8 -18.15 -3.50 9.39
CA GLN A 8 -18.25 -3.59 7.92
C GLN A 8 -17.68 -2.35 7.20
N LEU A 9 -17.88 -1.15 7.74
CA LEU A 9 -17.36 0.09 7.14
C LEU A 9 -15.84 0.19 7.29
N GLU A 10 -15.28 -0.19 8.45
CA GLU A 10 -13.84 -0.26 8.66
C GLU A 10 -13.18 -1.28 7.72
N LYS A 11 -13.79 -2.47 7.55
CA LYS A 11 -13.32 -3.49 6.60
C LYS A 11 -13.24 -2.93 5.19
N ILE A 12 -14.30 -2.28 4.70
CA ILE A 12 -14.33 -1.71 3.35
C ILE A 12 -13.24 -0.65 3.18
N LYS A 13 -13.06 0.25 4.17
CA LYS A 13 -12.02 1.30 4.13
C LYS A 13 -10.61 0.71 4.11
N ILE A 14 -10.31 -0.24 4.99
CA ILE A 14 -9.00 -0.88 5.07
C ILE A 14 -8.70 -1.66 3.78
N LEU A 15 -9.65 -2.47 3.32
CA LEU A 15 -9.49 -3.24 2.08
C LEU A 15 -9.30 -2.33 0.86
N SER A 16 -10.00 -1.19 0.79
CA SER A 16 -9.81 -0.20 -0.27
C SER A 16 -8.40 0.37 -0.27
N ARG A 17 -7.86 0.73 0.90
CA ARG A 17 -6.48 1.23 1.03
C ARG A 17 -5.45 0.16 0.66
N LEU A 18 -5.64 -1.08 1.11
CA LEU A 18 -4.78 -2.20 0.78
C LEU A 18 -4.76 -2.50 -0.73
N LYS A 19 -5.91 -2.45 -1.41
CA LYS A 19 -5.98 -2.59 -2.88
C LYS A 19 -5.18 -1.52 -3.61
N ARG A 20 -5.18 -0.28 -3.11
CA ARG A 20 -4.36 0.81 -3.70
C ARG A 20 -2.88 0.53 -3.52
N ILE A 21 -2.46 0.07 -2.34
CA ILE A 21 -1.08 -0.32 -2.07
C ILE A 21 -0.66 -1.49 -2.97
N GLU A 22 -1.50 -2.49 -3.16
CA GLU A 22 -1.25 -3.60 -4.09
C GLU A 22 -0.96 -3.09 -5.51
N GLY A 23 -1.74 -2.11 -5.99
CA GLY A 23 -1.49 -1.45 -7.27
C GLY A 23 -0.13 -0.75 -7.34
N GLN A 24 0.30 -0.09 -6.26
CA GLN A 24 1.62 0.53 -6.18
C GLN A 24 2.74 -0.53 -6.23
N ILE A 25 2.59 -1.66 -5.53
CA ILE A 25 3.58 -2.75 -5.56
C ILE A 25 3.69 -3.35 -6.97
N LYS A 26 2.56 -3.59 -7.65
CA LYS A 26 2.56 -4.04 -9.05
C LYS A 26 3.25 -3.04 -9.97
N GLY A 27 2.99 -1.75 -9.77
CA GLY A 27 3.68 -0.68 -10.51
C GLY A 27 5.19 -0.70 -10.32
N ILE A 28 5.66 -0.83 -9.07
CA ILE A 28 7.10 -0.93 -8.75
C ILE A 28 7.73 -2.15 -9.43
N GLN A 29 7.07 -3.30 -9.42
CA GLN A 29 7.54 -4.50 -10.11
C GLN A 29 7.70 -4.24 -11.62
N GLY A 30 6.72 -3.58 -12.25
CA GLY A 30 6.80 -3.17 -13.65
C GLY A 30 7.99 -2.25 -13.91
N MET A 31 8.23 -1.25 -13.05
CA MET A 31 9.37 -0.35 -13.19
C MET A 31 10.73 -1.06 -13.12
N ILE A 32 10.82 -2.14 -12.34
CA ILE A 32 12.04 -2.96 -12.27
C ILE A 32 12.24 -3.75 -13.57
N ILE A 33 11.17 -4.35 -14.11
CA ILE A 33 11.21 -5.09 -15.37
C ILE A 33 11.56 -4.17 -16.55
N GLU A 34 11.07 -2.92 -16.51
CA GLU A 34 11.36 -1.87 -17.49
C GLU A 34 12.74 -1.21 -17.27
N GLU A 35 13.55 -1.69 -16.32
CA GLU A 35 14.88 -1.16 -15.99
C GLU A 35 14.89 0.36 -15.72
N ARG A 36 13.83 0.89 -15.09
CA ARG A 36 13.73 2.31 -14.77
C ARG A 36 14.77 2.73 -13.72
N PRO A 37 15.16 4.02 -13.68
CA PRO A 37 16.16 4.50 -12.74
C PRO A 37 15.82 4.16 -11.28
N CYS A 38 16.83 3.72 -10.52
CA CYS A 38 16.68 3.39 -9.10
C CYS A 38 16.09 4.55 -8.28
N SER A 39 16.40 5.81 -8.63
CA SER A 39 15.82 7.00 -8.00
C SER A 39 14.29 7.02 -8.08
N ASP A 40 13.76 6.70 -9.25
CA ASP A 40 12.31 6.75 -9.51
C ASP A 40 11.61 5.61 -8.77
N ILE A 41 12.25 4.43 -8.75
CA ILE A 41 11.77 3.28 -7.98
C ILE A 41 11.75 3.62 -6.48
N MET A 42 12.81 4.24 -5.95
CA MET A 42 12.87 4.66 -4.54
C MET A 42 11.75 5.64 -4.17
N VAL A 43 11.41 6.58 -5.05
CA VAL A 43 10.27 7.49 -4.85
C VAL A 43 8.95 6.72 -4.74
N GLN A 44 8.72 5.75 -5.63
CA GLN A 44 7.50 4.92 -5.57
C GLN A 44 7.46 4.02 -4.34
N MET A 45 8.61 3.45 -3.92
CA MET A 45 8.71 2.67 -2.69
C MET A 45 8.39 3.52 -1.45
N ALA A 46 8.88 4.78 -1.40
CA ALA A 46 8.56 5.71 -0.33
C ALA A 46 7.06 6.05 -0.30
N ALA A 47 6.44 6.23 -1.47
CA ALA A 47 5.00 6.45 -1.58
C ALA A 47 4.19 5.24 -1.08
N ALA A 48 4.59 4.02 -1.44
CA ALA A 48 3.94 2.79 -0.97
C ALA A 48 4.09 2.62 0.56
N LYS A 49 5.26 2.91 1.11
CA LYS A 49 5.51 2.90 2.57
C LYS A 49 4.62 3.91 3.30
N SER A 50 4.50 5.13 2.77
CA SER A 50 3.62 6.16 3.34
C SER A 50 2.15 5.74 3.30
N ALA A 51 1.70 5.15 2.20
CA ALA A 51 0.34 4.62 2.07
C ALA A 51 0.07 3.49 3.08
N LEU A 52 1.03 2.61 3.33
CA LEU A 52 0.92 1.56 4.34
C LEU A 52 0.82 2.13 5.76
N ASN A 53 1.62 3.14 6.09
CA ASN A 53 1.56 3.80 7.41
C ASN A 53 0.17 4.43 7.68
N GLN A 54 -0.51 4.92 6.64
CA GLN A 54 -1.88 5.45 6.73
C GLN A 54 -2.95 4.37 6.96
N VAL A 55 -2.64 3.08 6.76
CA VAL A 55 -3.53 1.97 7.11
C VAL A 55 -3.42 1.64 8.61
N ILE A 56 -2.21 1.74 9.16
CA ILE A 56 -1.90 1.36 10.55
C ILE A 56 -2.27 2.46 11.54
N SER A 57 -2.12 3.73 11.14
CA SER A 57 -2.45 4.86 12.01
C SER A 57 -3.98 5.06 12.04
N LYS A 58 -4.56 4.82 13.22
CA LYS A 58 -5.98 5.04 13.53
C LYS A 58 -6.25 6.53 13.74
#